data_AF-A0A7Z8DVG0-F1
#
_entry.id   AF-A0A7Z8DVG0-F1
#
_cell.length_a   1.000
_cell.length_b   1.000
_cell.length_c   1.000
_cell.angle_alpha   90.00
_cell.angle_beta   90.00
_cell.angle_gamma   90.00
#
_symmetry.space_group_name_H-M   'P 1'
#
loop_
_entity.id
_entity.type
_entity.pdbx_description
1 polymer ?
#
loop_
_entity_poly.entity_id
_entity_poly.type
_entity_poly.pdbx_seq_one_letter_code
_entity_poly.pdbx_strand_id
1 'polypeptide(L)'
;MTLDELLATTKYEELVSSTKRSFRPLSPLIDITNNPMTALTILVNLTEKGISNKNLLDKERCKEKLRDHKWWAAVLKPAQYRHSHNVKFPDIRSTGTIRTVAPDNLPAYFITSSKLPNIGWTYSKDSSDINRCLFFTSEFLWAGQPCCLARALTDSEHPLWSTLKKLGCYEKNKKLAAKLLSQIPGELIDVNLT
;
A
#
# COMPACT_ATOMS: atom_id res chain seq x y z
N MET A 1 14.73 -7.19 6.61
CA MET A 1 15.17 -5.87 7.10
C MET A 1 14.00 -5.24 7.82
N THR A 2 14.22 -4.83 9.06
CA THR A 2 13.20 -4.11 9.85
C THR A 2 13.19 -2.62 9.49
N LEU A 3 12.10 -1.92 9.80
CA LEU A 3 12.05 -0.47 9.64
C LEU A 3 13.13 0.23 10.48
N ASP A 4 13.38 -0.25 11.69
CA ASP A 4 14.37 0.34 12.59
C ASP A 4 15.80 0.20 12.03
N GLU A 5 16.13 -0.97 11.46
CA GLU A 5 17.39 -1.18 10.74
C GLU A 5 17.55 -0.22 9.56
N LEU A 6 16.49 -0.04 8.75
CA LEU A 6 16.53 0.89 7.62
C LEU A 6 16.82 2.32 8.11
N LEU A 7 16.10 2.77 9.13
CA LEU A 7 16.25 4.13 9.67
C LEU A 7 17.62 4.35 10.32
N ALA A 8 18.21 3.32 10.95
CA ALA A 8 19.52 3.40 11.57
C ALA A 8 20.68 3.39 10.56
N THR A 9 20.52 2.67 9.44
CA THR A 9 21.59 2.49 8.44
C THR A 9 21.58 3.54 7.33
N THR A 10 20.45 4.23 7.13
CA THR A 10 20.32 5.20 6.04
C THR A 10 20.79 6.58 6.44
N LYS A 11 21.64 7.20 5.60
CA LYS A 11 22.05 8.60 5.76
C LYS A 11 20.84 9.54 5.67
N TYR A 12 20.86 10.62 6.44
CA TYR A 12 19.76 11.59 6.49
C TYR A 12 19.36 12.11 5.10
N GLU A 13 20.33 12.39 4.24
CA GLU A 13 20.14 12.89 2.86
C GLU A 13 19.41 11.88 1.96
N GLU A 14 19.58 10.59 2.21
CA GLU A 14 19.00 9.51 1.41
C GLU A 14 17.70 8.95 2.01
N LEU A 15 17.40 9.30 3.26
CA LEU A 15 16.33 8.73 4.07
C LEU A 15 14.99 8.71 3.33
N VAL A 16 14.62 9.82 2.71
CA VAL A 16 13.36 9.95 1.96
C VAL A 16 13.34 8.98 0.78
N SER A 17 14.43 8.89 0.02
CA SER A 17 14.50 8.08 -1.19
C SER A 17 14.54 6.58 -0.87
N SER A 18 15.32 6.18 0.14
CA SER A 18 15.43 4.79 0.62
C SER A 18 14.14 4.31 1.27
N THR A 19 13.48 5.15 2.07
CA THR A 19 12.18 4.82 2.67
C THR A 19 11.11 4.65 1.60
N LYS A 20 11.04 5.59 0.64
CA LYS A 20 10.09 5.50 -0.48
C LYS A 20 10.33 4.25 -1.33
N ARG A 21 11.60 3.87 -1.54
CA ARG A 21 11.98 2.66 -2.27
C ARG A 21 11.56 1.41 -1.52
N SER A 22 11.73 1.37 -0.20
CA SER A 22 11.40 0.21 0.64
C SER A 22 9.91 -0.12 0.68
N PHE A 23 9.03 0.87 0.48
CA PHE A 23 7.57 0.66 0.37
C PHE A 23 7.08 0.49 -1.08
N ARG A 24 7.97 0.36 -2.06
CA ARG A 24 7.66 0.10 -3.46
C ARG A 24 7.87 -1.38 -3.80
N PRO A 25 7.16 -1.91 -4.81
CA PRO A 25 7.14 -3.35 -5.10
C PRO A 25 8.47 -3.89 -5.67
N LEU A 26 9.36 -2.99 -6.11
CA LEU A 26 10.67 -3.35 -6.67
C LEU A 26 11.76 -3.54 -5.60
N SER A 27 11.36 -3.63 -4.33
CA SER A 27 12.29 -3.83 -3.21
C SER A 27 11.74 -4.91 -2.28
N PRO A 28 12.61 -5.63 -1.56
CA PRO A 28 12.18 -6.59 -0.56
C PRO A 28 11.26 -5.94 0.47
N LEU A 29 10.28 -6.70 0.96
CA LEU A 29 9.33 -6.22 1.95
C LEU A 29 10.04 -5.80 3.24
N ILE A 30 9.69 -4.61 3.73
CA ILE A 30 10.17 -4.09 5.00
C ILE A 30 9.28 -4.58 6.15
N ASP A 31 9.88 -4.99 7.26
CA ASP A 31 9.13 -5.40 8.45
C ASP A 31 8.80 -4.20 9.34
N ILE A 32 7.51 -3.97 9.57
CA ILE A 32 7.00 -2.85 10.37
C ILE A 32 6.45 -3.30 11.73
N THR A 33 6.52 -4.59 12.06
CA THR A 33 5.89 -5.19 13.25
C THR A 33 6.33 -4.52 14.54
N ASN A 34 7.62 -4.22 14.68
CA ASN A 34 8.19 -3.59 15.87
C ASN A 34 7.98 -2.07 15.92
N ASN A 35 7.71 -1.43 14.78
CA ASN A 35 7.55 0.02 14.70
C ASN A 35 6.39 0.46 13.77
N PRO A 36 5.15 0.05 14.07
CA PRO A 36 4.00 0.37 13.21
C PRO A 36 3.69 1.87 13.21
N MET A 37 3.94 2.58 14.31
CA MET A 37 3.62 4.00 14.41
C MET A 37 4.46 4.82 13.44
N THR A 38 5.74 4.52 13.32
CA THR A 38 6.64 5.20 12.38
C THR A 38 6.32 4.81 10.94
N ALA A 39 6.06 3.52 10.69
CA ALA A 39 5.66 3.04 9.38
C ALA A 39 4.39 3.74 8.85
N LEU A 40 3.36 3.83 9.69
CA LEU A 40 2.11 4.49 9.32
C LEU A 40 2.30 6.00 9.10
N THR A 41 3.14 6.64 9.91
CA THR A 41 3.50 8.06 9.74
C THR A 41 4.16 8.29 8.37
N ILE A 42 5.11 7.43 8.01
CA ILE A 42 5.77 7.44 6.71
C ILE A 42 4.75 7.24 5.58
N LEU A 43 3.93 6.21 5.64
CA LEU A 43 2.96 5.87 4.59
C LEU A 43 1.95 6.99 4.36
N VAL A 44 1.45 7.62 5.43
CA VAL A 44 0.56 8.80 5.33
C VAL A 44 1.29 9.97 4.66
N ASN A 45 2.54 10.23 5.06
CA ASN A 45 3.32 11.34 4.53
C ASN A 45 3.72 11.12 3.06
N LEU A 46 3.99 9.88 2.63
CA LEU A 46 4.30 9.52 1.25
C LEU A 46 3.18 9.83 0.25
N THR A 47 1.94 10.03 0.72
CA THR A 47 0.81 10.39 -0.15
C THR A 47 0.90 11.78 -0.78
N GLU A 48 1.81 12.63 -0.30
CA GLU A 48 1.96 13.98 -0.81
C GLU A 48 2.78 14.07 -2.10
N LYS A 49 2.49 15.07 -2.92
CA LYS A 49 3.35 15.44 -4.05
C LYS A 49 4.56 16.22 -3.55
N GLY A 50 5.71 16.07 -4.21
CA GLY A 50 6.92 16.83 -3.88
C GLY A 50 7.58 16.49 -2.54
N ILE A 51 7.45 15.24 -2.07
CA ILE A 51 7.94 14.82 -0.74
C ILE A 51 9.48 14.79 -0.61
N SER A 52 10.23 14.98 -1.70
CA SER A 52 11.69 14.78 -1.76
C SER A 52 12.48 15.52 -0.66
N ASN A 53 12.00 16.68 -0.22
CA ASN A 53 12.67 17.52 0.79
C ASN A 53 11.88 17.58 2.12
N LYS A 54 10.89 16.72 2.31
CA LYS A 54 10.02 16.76 3.49
C LYS A 54 10.38 15.65 4.47
N ASN A 55 10.36 15.98 5.76
CA ASN A 55 10.54 15.01 6.83
C ASN A 55 9.41 13.96 6.82
N LEU A 56 9.68 12.70 6.45
CA LEU A 56 8.68 11.63 6.43
C LEU A 56 8.19 11.21 7.82
N LEU A 57 8.92 11.56 8.87
CA LEU A 57 8.63 11.21 10.27
C LEU A 57 7.78 12.28 10.99
N ASP A 58 7.34 13.31 10.26
CA ASP A 58 6.50 14.38 10.79
C ASP A 58 5.12 13.85 11.23
N LYS A 59 4.93 13.78 12.55
CA LYS A 59 3.72 13.26 13.20
C LYS A 59 2.57 14.26 13.18
N GLU A 60 2.83 15.57 13.25
CA GLU A 60 1.74 16.56 13.23
C GLU A 60 1.12 16.63 11.84
N ARG A 61 1.94 16.63 10.77
CA ARG A 61 1.42 16.55 9.40
C ARG A 61 0.67 15.25 9.13
N CYS A 62 1.17 14.13 9.67
CA CYS A 62 0.47 12.85 9.59
C CYS A 62 -0.93 12.93 10.24
N LYS A 63 -1.00 13.47 11.45
CA LYS A 63 -2.24 13.66 12.22
C LYS A 63 -3.23 14.58 11.52
N GLU A 64 -2.78 15.68 10.93
CA GLU A 64 -3.62 16.57 10.11
C GLU A 64 -4.30 15.82 8.96
N LYS A 65 -3.54 15.02 8.20
CA LYS A 65 -4.07 14.19 7.12
C LYS A 65 -5.05 13.12 7.60
N LEU A 66 -4.73 12.44 8.69
CA LEU A 66 -5.60 11.41 9.27
C LEU A 66 -6.95 11.97 9.76
N ARG A 67 -7.00 13.27 10.07
CA ARG A 67 -8.22 13.97 10.45
C ARG A 67 -9.01 14.51 9.26
N ASP A 68 -8.36 14.73 8.12
CA ASP A 68 -8.99 15.24 6.90
C ASP A 68 -9.78 14.17 6.15
N HIS A 69 -11.09 14.36 6.06
CA HIS A 69 -11.99 13.48 5.31
C HIS A 69 -11.71 13.49 3.80
N LYS A 70 -11.28 14.63 3.23
CA LYS A 70 -10.96 14.72 1.79
C LYS A 70 -9.74 13.87 1.47
N TRP A 71 -8.74 13.86 2.35
CA TRP A 71 -7.59 12.97 2.25
C TRP A 71 -8.02 11.50 2.25
N TRP A 72 -8.86 11.05 3.19
CA TRP A 72 -9.36 9.68 3.24
C TRP A 72 -10.08 9.26 1.95
N ALA A 73 -10.98 10.10 1.44
CA ALA A 73 -11.66 9.83 0.17
C ALA A 73 -10.66 9.67 -0.99
N ALA A 74 -9.61 10.50 -1.02
CA ALA A 74 -8.59 10.48 -2.05
C ALA A 74 -7.67 9.25 -1.97
N VAL A 75 -7.35 8.74 -0.78
CA VAL A 75 -6.50 7.54 -0.62
C VAL A 75 -7.30 6.24 -0.71
N LEU A 76 -8.58 6.23 -0.32
CA LEU A 76 -9.45 5.04 -0.45
C LEU A 76 -9.81 4.73 -1.90
N LYS A 77 -10.06 5.76 -2.73
CA LYS A 77 -10.39 5.59 -4.15
C LYS A 77 -9.43 4.65 -4.89
N PRO A 78 -8.09 4.80 -4.80
CA PRO A 78 -7.15 3.94 -5.52
C PRO A 78 -6.99 2.53 -4.96
N ALA A 79 -7.46 2.24 -3.74
CA ALA A 79 -7.25 0.93 -3.10
C ALA A 79 -7.84 -0.24 -3.92
N GLN A 80 -8.98 -0.01 -4.59
CA GLN A 80 -9.64 -1.01 -5.44
C GLN A 80 -8.85 -1.34 -6.72
N TYR A 81 -7.94 -0.46 -7.14
CA TYR A 81 -7.11 -0.60 -8.35
C TYR A 81 -5.74 -1.20 -8.04
N ARG A 82 -5.62 -1.95 -6.95
CA ARG A 82 -4.48 -2.85 -6.73
C ARG A 82 -4.58 -3.99 -7.75
N HIS A 83 -3.58 -4.19 -8.61
CA HIS A 83 -3.65 -5.18 -9.69
C HIS A 83 -2.59 -6.26 -9.49
N SER A 84 -2.91 -7.50 -9.90
CA SER A 84 -1.92 -8.57 -10.04
C SER A 84 -1.31 -8.63 -11.44
N HIS A 85 -2.08 -8.23 -12.47
CA HIS A 85 -1.62 -8.16 -13.86
C HIS A 85 -1.77 -6.73 -14.38
N ASN A 86 -0.73 -6.22 -15.04
CA ASN A 86 -0.75 -4.86 -15.57
C ASN A 86 -1.47 -4.80 -16.91
N VAL A 87 -2.75 -4.43 -16.89
CA VAL A 87 -3.59 -4.27 -18.10
C VAL A 87 -3.07 -3.18 -19.05
N LYS A 88 -2.28 -2.22 -18.53
CA LYS A 88 -1.72 -1.10 -19.29
C LYS A 88 -0.38 -1.41 -19.95
N PHE A 89 0.09 -2.65 -19.86
CA PHE A 89 1.27 -3.10 -20.58
C PHE A 89 0.88 -3.99 -21.76
N PRO A 90 1.32 -3.69 -23.00
CA PRO A 90 2.13 -2.53 -23.41
C PRO A 90 1.32 -1.26 -23.73
N ASP A 91 0.00 -1.33 -23.93
CA ASP A 91 -0.83 -0.15 -24.27
C ASP A 91 -1.31 0.59 -23.01
N ILE A 92 -0.79 1.80 -22.81
CA ILE A 92 -1.12 2.66 -21.66
C ILE A 92 -2.58 3.11 -21.60
N ARG A 93 -3.32 3.01 -22.70
CA ARG A 93 -4.73 3.41 -22.83
C ARG A 93 -5.69 2.31 -22.37
N SER A 94 -5.23 1.08 -22.22
CA SER A 94 -6.04 -0.03 -21.73
C SER A 94 -6.67 0.31 -20.38
N THR A 95 -7.93 -0.12 -20.21
CA THR A 95 -8.71 0.12 -19.00
C THR A 95 -9.16 -1.20 -18.41
N GLY A 96 -9.21 -1.23 -17.08
CA GLY A 96 -9.65 -2.40 -16.32
C GLY A 96 -8.77 -2.69 -15.11
N THR A 97 -9.14 -3.75 -14.40
CA THR A 97 -8.46 -4.27 -13.23
C THR A 97 -8.45 -5.79 -13.29
N ILE A 98 -7.25 -6.36 -13.19
CA ILE A 98 -7.07 -7.80 -13.00
C ILE A 98 -6.46 -8.03 -11.62
N ARG A 99 -7.16 -8.78 -10.78
CA ARG A 99 -6.74 -9.34 -9.51
C ARG A 99 -7.12 -10.80 -9.49
N THR A 100 -6.13 -11.63 -9.68
CA THR A 100 -6.27 -13.09 -9.65
C THR A 100 -4.93 -13.67 -9.26
N VAL A 101 -4.98 -14.85 -8.66
CA VAL A 101 -3.82 -15.71 -8.51
C VAL A 101 -3.61 -16.50 -9.80
N ALA A 102 -2.37 -16.92 -10.04
CA ALA A 102 -2.08 -17.82 -11.14
C ALA A 102 -2.70 -19.20 -10.86
N PRO A 103 -3.12 -19.94 -11.90
CA PRO A 103 -3.64 -21.29 -11.73
C PRO A 103 -2.56 -22.23 -11.16
N ASP A 104 -2.98 -23.09 -10.25
CA ASP A 104 -2.15 -24.15 -9.68
C ASP A 104 -1.99 -25.32 -10.65
N ASN A 105 -1.07 -26.24 -10.35
CA ASN A 105 -0.86 -27.51 -11.07
C ASN A 105 -0.37 -27.41 -12.52
N LEU A 106 0.49 -26.41 -12.81
CA LEU A 106 1.21 -26.38 -14.07
C LEU A 106 2.37 -27.39 -14.06
N PRO A 107 2.65 -28.08 -15.19
CA PRO A 107 3.79 -28.98 -15.28
C PRO A 107 5.12 -28.30 -14.94
N ALA A 108 6.03 -29.05 -14.31
CA ALA A 108 7.27 -28.51 -13.74
C ALA A 108 8.16 -27.77 -14.75
N TYR A 109 8.05 -28.10 -16.04
CA TYR A 109 8.84 -27.49 -17.12
C TYR A 109 8.30 -26.13 -17.60
N PHE A 110 7.12 -25.68 -17.17
CA PHE A 110 6.64 -24.33 -17.46
C PHE A 110 7.21 -23.31 -16.47
N ILE A 111 7.60 -22.13 -16.96
CA ILE A 111 7.98 -20.99 -16.11
C ILE A 111 6.82 -20.00 -16.14
N THR A 112 6.15 -19.83 -14.99
CA THR A 112 5.00 -18.93 -14.85
C THR A 112 5.01 -18.25 -13.48
N SER A 113 4.11 -17.27 -13.30
CA SER A 113 3.94 -16.55 -12.03
C SER A 113 3.41 -17.43 -10.88
N SER A 114 2.86 -18.62 -11.12
CA SER A 114 2.42 -19.53 -10.05
C SER A 114 3.58 -20.07 -9.20
N LYS A 115 4.81 -20.00 -9.73
CA LYS A 115 6.04 -20.36 -8.99
C LYS A 115 6.58 -19.24 -8.12
N LEU A 116 5.99 -18.05 -8.17
CA LEU A 116 6.40 -16.89 -7.40
C LEU A 116 5.39 -16.60 -6.30
N PRO A 117 5.81 -16.02 -5.16
CA PRO A 117 4.87 -15.56 -4.14
C PRO A 117 3.90 -14.52 -4.72
N ASN A 118 2.63 -14.60 -4.32
CA ASN A 118 1.58 -13.62 -4.69
C ASN A 118 1.73 -12.30 -3.89
N ILE A 119 2.84 -11.62 -4.12
CA ILE A 119 3.22 -10.33 -3.53
C ILE A 119 3.44 -9.29 -4.64
N GLY A 120 3.64 -8.05 -4.25
CA GLY A 120 3.93 -6.91 -5.12
C GLY A 120 2.72 -6.34 -5.85
N TRP A 121 1.49 -6.70 -5.47
CA TRP A 121 0.30 -6.18 -6.15
C TRP A 121 0.13 -4.71 -5.77
N THR A 122 0.50 -3.82 -6.68
CA THR A 122 0.36 -2.40 -6.48
C THR A 122 0.30 -1.74 -7.85
N TYR A 123 -0.67 -0.86 -8.01
CA TYR A 123 -0.81 -0.08 -9.21
C TYR A 123 -1.68 1.13 -8.88
N SER A 124 -1.43 2.23 -9.59
CA SER A 124 -2.36 3.35 -9.60
C SER A 124 -3.02 3.39 -10.96
N LYS A 125 -4.36 3.35 -10.98
CA LYS A 125 -5.12 3.47 -12.23
C LYS A 125 -4.72 4.70 -13.03
N ASP A 126 -4.55 5.84 -12.34
CA ASP A 126 -4.24 7.13 -12.94
C ASP A 126 -2.95 7.73 -12.38
N SER A 127 -2.26 8.54 -13.19
CA SER A 127 -1.01 9.20 -12.79
C SER A 127 -1.20 10.17 -11.61
N SER A 128 -2.40 10.74 -11.45
CA SER A 128 -2.75 11.63 -10.35
C SER A 128 -2.75 10.94 -8.99
N ASP A 129 -2.98 9.63 -8.95
CA ASP A 129 -3.18 8.85 -7.72
C ASP A 129 -1.94 8.02 -7.32
N ILE A 130 -0.81 8.13 -8.06
CA ILE A 130 0.44 7.36 -7.83
C ILE A 130 0.97 7.48 -6.40
N ASN A 131 0.89 8.66 -5.79
CA ASN A 131 1.35 8.82 -4.40
C ASN A 131 0.24 8.42 -3.40
N ARG A 132 -1.03 8.70 -3.74
CA ARG A 132 -2.17 8.40 -2.87
C ARG A 132 -2.36 6.90 -2.66
N CYS A 133 -2.12 6.09 -3.69
CA CYS A 133 -2.26 4.64 -3.61
C CYS A 133 -1.28 4.02 -2.60
N LEU A 134 -0.10 4.61 -2.40
CA LEU A 134 0.96 4.09 -1.52
C LEU A 134 0.44 3.78 -0.12
N PHE A 135 -0.47 4.58 0.44
CA PHE A 135 -1.00 4.33 1.77
C PHE A 135 -1.66 2.95 1.87
N PHE A 136 -2.52 2.58 0.92
CA PHE A 136 -3.25 1.31 1.00
C PHE A 136 -2.60 0.15 0.25
N THR A 137 -1.84 0.43 -0.81
CA THR A 137 -1.33 -0.61 -1.72
C THR A 137 0.13 -0.98 -1.49
N SER A 138 0.90 -0.17 -0.75
CA SER A 138 2.27 -0.55 -0.36
C SER A 138 2.24 -1.80 0.50
N GLU A 139 3.15 -2.72 0.20
CA GLU A 139 3.31 -3.97 0.93
C GLU A 139 4.46 -3.87 1.92
N PHE A 140 4.30 -4.61 3.02
CA PHE A 140 5.24 -4.72 4.11
C PHE A 140 5.05 -6.08 4.79
N LEU A 141 5.97 -6.45 5.68
CA LEU A 141 5.77 -7.59 6.58
C LEU A 141 5.09 -7.12 7.86
N TRP A 142 4.07 -7.88 8.27
CA TRP A 142 3.41 -7.75 9.56
C TRP A 142 3.35 -9.12 10.22
N ALA A 143 3.97 -9.27 11.39
CA ALA A 143 4.15 -10.55 12.07
C ALA A 143 4.74 -11.64 11.15
N GLY A 144 5.74 -11.27 10.33
CA GLY A 144 6.40 -12.16 9.38
C GLY A 144 5.60 -12.49 8.11
N GLN A 145 4.38 -11.97 7.94
CA GLN A 145 3.53 -12.22 6.78
C GLN A 145 3.46 -11.00 5.84
N PRO A 146 3.57 -11.19 4.51
CA PRO A 146 3.31 -10.13 3.54
C PRO A 146 1.88 -9.59 3.64
N CYS A 147 1.74 -8.28 3.83
CA CYS A 147 0.46 -7.63 3.96
C CYS A 147 0.50 -6.22 3.36
N CYS A 148 -0.69 -5.64 3.11
CA CYS A 148 -0.87 -4.22 2.83
C CYS A 148 -2.01 -3.67 3.67
N LEU A 149 -2.10 -2.35 3.81
CA LEU A 149 -3.16 -1.74 4.61
C LEU A 149 -4.56 -1.98 4.02
N ALA A 150 -4.70 -2.07 2.69
CA ALA A 150 -5.99 -2.37 2.07
C ALA A 150 -6.58 -3.71 2.55
N ARG A 151 -5.73 -4.71 2.83
CA ARG A 151 -6.13 -6.02 3.34
C ARG A 151 -6.25 -6.01 4.86
N ALA A 152 -5.22 -5.54 5.57
CA ALA A 152 -5.17 -5.54 7.03
C ALA A 152 -6.34 -4.79 7.67
N LEU A 153 -6.72 -3.64 7.11
CA LEU A 153 -7.70 -2.73 7.71
C LEU A 153 -9.16 -3.06 7.33
N THR A 154 -9.40 -4.17 6.63
CA THR A 154 -10.75 -4.73 6.48
C THR A 154 -11.31 -5.22 7.81
N ASP A 155 -10.44 -5.80 8.64
CA ASP A 155 -10.73 -6.17 10.02
C ASP A 155 -10.71 -4.91 10.90
N SER A 156 -11.83 -4.59 11.55
CA SER A 156 -11.95 -3.43 12.44
C SER A 156 -11.14 -3.58 13.73
N GLU A 157 -10.81 -4.81 14.11
CA GLU A 157 -10.06 -5.12 15.33
C GLU A 157 -8.56 -5.26 15.08
N HIS A 158 -8.12 -5.15 13.82
CA HIS A 158 -6.71 -5.25 13.46
C HIS A 158 -5.86 -4.24 14.27
N PRO A 159 -4.73 -4.63 14.88
CA PRO A 159 -3.95 -3.77 15.77
C PRO A 159 -3.49 -2.45 15.14
N LEU A 160 -3.29 -2.42 13.82
CA LEU A 160 -2.95 -1.19 13.09
C LEU A 160 -4.02 -0.09 13.20
N TRP A 161 -5.29 -0.44 13.42
CA TRP A 161 -6.33 0.56 13.72
C TRP A 161 -6.07 1.28 15.04
N SER A 162 -5.60 0.56 16.06
CA SER A 162 -5.24 1.17 17.35
C SER A 162 -4.10 2.18 17.20
N THR A 163 -3.13 1.87 16.34
CA THR A 163 -2.01 2.76 16.03
C THR A 163 -2.46 3.99 15.24
N LEU A 164 -3.33 3.81 14.23
CA LEU A 164 -3.92 4.93 13.48
C LEU A 164 -4.75 5.85 14.38
N LYS A 165 -5.50 5.28 15.34
CA LYS A 165 -6.25 6.06 16.33
C LYS A 165 -5.32 6.88 17.23
N LYS A 166 -4.22 6.29 17.71
CA LYS A 166 -3.17 7.01 18.45
C LYS A 166 -2.53 8.14 17.64
N LEU A 167 -2.36 7.95 16.33
CA LEU A 167 -1.86 8.98 15.40
C LEU A 167 -2.90 10.08 15.07
N GLY A 168 -4.15 9.93 15.50
CA GLY A 168 -5.19 10.95 15.37
C GLY A 168 -6.29 10.65 14.35
N CYS A 169 -6.37 9.43 13.82
CA CYS A 169 -7.50 8.99 13.01
C CYS A 169 -8.81 9.00 13.81
N TYR A 170 -9.84 9.65 13.27
CA TYR A 170 -11.17 9.65 13.88
C TYR A 170 -11.92 8.34 13.65
N GLU A 171 -12.74 7.96 14.63
CA GLU A 171 -13.55 6.74 14.60
C GLU A 171 -14.48 6.68 13.36
N LYS A 172 -15.01 7.83 12.93
CA LYS A 172 -15.82 7.92 11.70
C LYS A 172 -15.05 7.52 10.45
N ASN A 173 -13.77 7.91 10.36
CA ASN A 173 -12.92 7.60 9.21
C ASN A 173 -12.51 6.12 9.23
N LYS A 174 -12.24 5.57 10.42
CA LYS A 174 -12.04 4.12 10.61
C LYS A 174 -13.25 3.32 10.08
N LYS A 175 -14.45 3.64 10.55
CA LYS A 175 -15.68 2.94 10.13
C LYS A 175 -15.91 3.03 8.62
N LEU A 176 -15.72 4.21 8.04
CA LEU A 176 -15.83 4.42 6.59
C LEU A 176 -14.82 3.58 5.81
N ALA A 177 -13.55 3.64 6.21
CA ALA A 177 -12.47 2.92 5.54
C ALA A 177 -12.66 1.41 5.63
N ALA A 178 -12.92 0.85 6.82
CA ALA A 178 -13.16 -0.58 6.99
C ALA A 178 -14.33 -1.08 6.12
N LYS A 179 -15.43 -0.32 6.07
CA LYS A 179 -16.59 -0.63 5.22
C LYS A 179 -16.25 -0.61 3.73
N LEU A 180 -15.53 0.40 3.25
CA LEU A 180 -15.20 0.52 1.83
C LEU A 180 -14.15 -0.52 1.41
N LEU A 181 -13.18 -0.82 2.28
CA LEU A 181 -12.17 -1.84 2.01
C LEU A 181 -12.77 -3.24 1.98
N SER A 182 -13.76 -3.56 2.83
CA SER A 182 -14.40 -4.88 2.81
C SER A 182 -15.27 -5.13 1.57
N GLN A 183 -15.67 -4.08 0.86
CA GLN A 183 -16.39 -4.17 -0.41
C GLN A 183 -15.47 -4.43 -1.60
N ILE A 184 -14.15 -4.30 -1.43
CA ILE A 184 -13.18 -4.56 -2.47
C ILE A 184 -13.05 -6.08 -2.64
N PRO A 185 -13.43 -6.66 -3.80
CA PRO A 185 -13.38 -8.11 -3.97
C PRO A 185 -11.91 -8.58 -3.98
N GLY A 186 -11.65 -9.77 -3.42
CA GLY A 186 -10.30 -10.34 -3.40
C GLY A 186 -9.79 -10.67 -4.79
N GLU A 187 -10.67 -11.22 -5.63
CA GLU A 187 -10.42 -11.51 -7.04
C GLU A 187 -11.39 -10.72 -7.93
N LEU A 188 -10.89 -10.23 -9.07
CA LEU A 188 -11.64 -9.45 -10.04
C LEU A 188 -10.95 -9.56 -11.40
N ILE A 189 -11.71 -9.91 -12.44
CA ILE A 189 -11.29 -9.74 -13.83
C ILE A 189 -12.32 -8.81 -14.47
N ASP A 190 -11.98 -7.53 -14.53
CA ASP A 190 -12.81 -6.48 -15.13
C ASP A 190 -11.96 -5.78 -16.20
N VAL A 191 -12.01 -6.29 -17.42
CA VAL A 191 -11.25 -5.76 -18.55
C VAL A 191 -12.14 -5.70 -19.79
N ASN A 192 -12.01 -4.62 -20.53
CA ASN A 192 -12.60 -4.53 -21.87
C ASN A 192 -11.63 -5.16 -22.86
N LEU A 193 -11.88 -6.42 -23.21
CA LEU A 193 -11.20 -7.09 -24.32
C LEU A 193 -11.91 -6.68 -25.61
N THR A 194 -11.50 -5.55 -26.18
CA THR A 194 -11.86 -5.14 -27.55
C THR A 194 -10.73 -5.48 -28.50
#